data_AF-A0A7K8G231-F1
#
_entry.id   AF-A0A7K8G231-F1
#
_cell.length_a   1.000
_cell.length_b   1.000
_cell.length_c   1.000
_cell.angle_alpha   90.00
_cell.angle_beta   90.00
_cell.angle_gamma   90.00
#
_symmetry.space_group_name_H-M   'P 1'
#
loop_
_entity.id
_entity.type
_entity.pdbx_description
1 polymer ?
#
loop_
_entity_poly.entity_id
_entity_poly.type
_entity_poly.pdbx_seq_one_letter_code
_entity_poly.pdbx_strand_id
1 'polypeptide(L)'
;MAMVVGAWRDPQDDVPGAQGTQPSQAPPVQGPPAGAPHTPQTPGPGGPPSTPAQTNPPSQQNQGDKQQQQQHIECVVCGDKSSGKHYGQFTCEGCKSFFKRSVRRNLSYTCRANRNCPIDQHHRNQCQYCRLKKCLKVGMRREAVQRGRMPPTQPTHGQFALTNGDPLNCHSYLSGYISLLLRAEPYPTSRFGSQCMQPNNIMGIENICELAARMLFSAVEWARNIPFFPDLQITDQVALLRLTWSELFVLNAAQCSMPLHVAPLLAAAGLHASPMSADRVVAFMDHIRIFQEQVEKLKALHVDSAEYSCLKAIVLFTSDACGLSDVAHVESLQEKSQCALEEYVRSQYPNQPTRFGKLLLRLPSLRTVSSSVIEQLFFVRLVGKTPIETLIRDMLLSGSSFNWPYMSIQ
;
A
#
# COMPACT_ATOMS: atom_id res chain seq x y z
N MET A 1 -9.81 -31.51 -11.91
CA MET A 1 -10.52 -30.27 -11.52
C MET A 1 -11.69 -30.07 -12.47
N ALA A 2 -12.93 -30.33 -12.06
CA ALA A 2 -14.09 -30.39 -12.95
C ALA A 2 -15.33 -29.75 -12.30
N MET A 3 -15.34 -28.41 -12.24
CA MET A 3 -16.35 -27.60 -11.52
C MET A 3 -16.74 -26.30 -12.27
N VAL A 4 -16.71 -26.31 -13.62
CA VAL A 4 -17.08 -25.13 -14.44
C VAL A 4 -17.95 -25.49 -15.66
N VAL A 5 -18.76 -26.56 -15.55
CA VAL A 5 -19.84 -26.85 -16.53
C VAL A 5 -21.04 -27.45 -15.78
N GLY A 6 -22.18 -26.74 -15.75
CA GLY A 6 -23.45 -27.26 -15.23
C GLY A 6 -24.16 -26.35 -14.22
N ALA A 7 -25.07 -25.51 -14.71
CA ALA A 7 -25.96 -24.69 -13.89
C ALA A 7 -27.31 -24.44 -14.60
N TRP A 8 -28.12 -25.50 -14.76
CA TRP A 8 -29.46 -25.44 -15.37
C TRP A 8 -30.41 -26.50 -14.78
N ARG A 9 -31.18 -26.16 -13.73
CA ARG A 9 -32.58 -26.57 -13.49
C ARG A 9 -33.12 -26.08 -12.13
N ASP A 10 -34.43 -25.91 -12.11
CA ASP A 10 -35.37 -25.58 -11.02
C ASP A 10 -36.75 -26.15 -11.48
N PRO A 11 -37.82 -26.28 -10.66
CA PRO A 11 -37.92 -26.12 -9.19
C PRO A 11 -38.71 -27.29 -8.50
N GLN A 12 -39.17 -27.07 -7.25
CA GLN A 12 -40.21 -27.81 -6.49
C GLN A 12 -39.83 -29.20 -5.89
N ASP A 13 -40.32 -29.65 -4.71
CA ASP A 13 -41.24 -29.04 -3.72
C ASP A 13 -41.11 -29.67 -2.27
N ASP A 14 -41.99 -29.22 -1.35
CA ASP A 14 -42.45 -29.86 -0.08
C ASP A 14 -41.76 -29.61 1.31
N VAL A 15 -42.56 -29.71 2.41
CA VAL A 15 -42.39 -28.93 3.67
C VAL A 15 -42.60 -29.74 5.04
N PRO A 16 -43.16 -29.30 6.23
CA PRO A 16 -42.46 -29.48 7.55
C PRO A 16 -43.24 -30.07 8.78
N GLY A 17 -42.58 -30.05 9.97
CA GLY A 17 -43.17 -30.03 11.34
C GLY A 17 -42.17 -29.38 12.36
N ALA A 18 -42.50 -28.59 13.41
CA ALA A 18 -43.51 -28.63 14.49
C ALA A 18 -43.09 -29.50 15.72
N GLN A 19 -43.21 -29.15 17.01
CA GLN A 19 -43.60 -27.94 17.81
C GLN A 19 -43.07 -28.14 19.29
N GLY A 20 -43.12 -27.24 20.30
CA GLY A 20 -43.58 -25.85 20.44
C GLY A 20 -43.82 -25.40 21.92
N THR A 21 -43.98 -24.08 22.18
CA THR A 21 -44.64 -23.40 23.35
C THR A 21 -43.99 -23.26 24.77
N GLN A 22 -44.55 -22.30 25.55
CA GLN A 22 -44.10 -21.63 26.80
C GLN A 22 -45.14 -21.84 27.95
N PRO A 23 -44.94 -21.48 29.25
CA PRO A 23 -45.09 -20.07 29.73
C PRO A 23 -44.29 -19.69 31.04
N SER A 24 -44.66 -18.57 31.69
CA SER A 24 -43.88 -17.79 32.71
C SER A 24 -44.46 -17.77 34.15
N GLN A 25 -43.67 -17.33 35.17
CA GLN A 25 -44.13 -16.57 36.38
C GLN A 25 -42.98 -16.00 37.27
N ALA A 26 -43.29 -15.09 38.23
CA ALA A 26 -42.39 -14.28 39.11
C ALA A 26 -43.21 -13.66 40.31
N PRO A 27 -42.74 -12.72 41.20
CA PRO A 27 -41.42 -12.14 41.51
C PRO A 27 -40.89 -12.47 42.97
N PRO A 28 -41.00 -11.74 44.12
CA PRO A 28 -41.26 -10.30 44.51
C PRO A 28 -40.37 -9.65 45.67
N VAL A 29 -39.81 -8.42 45.49
CA VAL A 29 -39.35 -7.40 46.51
C VAL A 29 -38.30 -7.79 47.62
N GLN A 30 -37.64 -6.92 48.42
CA GLN A 30 -37.81 -5.51 48.92
C GLN A 30 -36.52 -4.61 48.77
N GLY A 31 -36.47 -3.39 49.36
CA GLY A 31 -35.49 -2.31 48.97
C GLY A 31 -34.71 -1.50 50.04
N PRO A 32 -34.98 -0.18 50.22
CA PRO A 32 -34.00 0.95 50.21
C PRO A 32 -33.54 1.47 51.62
N PRO A 33 -32.74 2.56 51.87
CA PRO A 33 -32.58 3.83 51.12
C PRO A 33 -31.16 4.50 51.12
N ALA A 34 -31.09 5.85 51.06
CA ALA A 34 -29.90 6.66 50.69
C ALA A 34 -29.67 7.90 51.59
N GLY A 35 -28.55 8.62 51.42
CA GLY A 35 -28.29 9.93 52.06
C GLY A 35 -26.90 10.54 51.80
N ALA A 36 -26.80 11.87 51.78
CA ALA A 36 -25.57 12.68 51.75
C ALA A 36 -25.68 13.84 52.79
N PRO A 37 -24.59 14.54 53.16
CA PRO A 37 -24.54 15.99 52.85
C PRO A 37 -23.12 16.61 52.66
N HIS A 38 -22.98 17.93 52.87
CA HIS A 38 -22.05 18.89 52.24
C HIS A 38 -20.87 19.44 53.10
N THR A 39 -20.16 20.42 52.52
CA THR A 39 -18.95 21.18 52.90
C THR A 39 -19.10 22.37 53.87
N PRO A 40 -17.99 22.92 54.42
CA PRO A 40 -17.82 24.34 54.81
C PRO A 40 -16.61 25.07 54.13
N GLN A 41 -16.35 26.35 54.49
CA GLN A 41 -15.32 27.28 53.90
C GLN A 41 -14.26 27.73 54.98
N THR A 42 -13.41 28.79 54.94
CA THR A 42 -13.19 30.09 54.21
C THR A 42 -11.70 30.56 54.52
N PRO A 43 -11.15 31.83 54.39
CA PRO A 43 -11.45 33.11 53.70
C PRO A 43 -10.23 33.70 52.89
N GLY A 44 -10.05 35.05 52.84
CA GLY A 44 -8.84 35.81 52.37
C GLY A 44 -8.10 36.54 53.54
N PRO A 45 -7.23 37.59 53.37
CA PRO A 45 -7.18 38.66 52.33
C PRO A 45 -5.73 39.16 51.90
N GLY A 46 -5.59 40.32 51.21
CA GLY A 46 -4.29 41.04 51.00
C GLY A 46 -4.29 42.18 49.92
N GLY A 47 -3.39 43.19 49.98
CA GLY A 47 -3.41 44.42 49.13
C GLY A 47 -2.04 45.07 48.74
N PRO A 48 -2.02 46.25 48.05
CA PRO A 48 -0.89 46.81 47.24
C PRO A 48 -0.12 48.01 47.88
N PRO A 49 0.89 48.68 47.23
CA PRO A 49 0.61 49.89 46.39
C PRO A 49 1.65 50.27 45.26
N SER A 50 1.49 51.50 44.71
CA SER A 50 1.95 52.11 43.42
C SER A 50 3.36 52.84 43.45
N THR A 51 3.90 53.63 42.48
CA THR A 51 3.31 54.43 41.36
C THR A 51 4.15 54.72 40.06
N PRO A 52 5.21 55.59 39.99
CA PRO A 52 5.17 56.70 38.99
C PRO A 52 6.37 56.98 38.00
N ALA A 53 6.00 57.55 36.83
CA ALA A 53 6.60 58.68 36.07
C ALA A 53 7.91 58.61 35.22
N GLN A 54 7.82 59.04 33.94
CA GLN A 54 8.48 60.25 33.37
C GLN A 54 7.84 60.67 32.00
N THR A 55 8.26 61.81 31.41
CA THR A 55 7.42 62.64 30.49
C THR A 55 8.13 63.21 29.24
N ASN A 56 7.33 63.83 28.34
CA ASN A 56 7.69 64.71 27.20
C ASN A 56 8.16 64.03 25.89
N PRO A 57 8.10 64.71 24.72
CA PRO A 57 7.03 65.58 24.18
C PRO A 57 6.60 65.16 22.74
N PRO A 58 5.53 65.73 22.15
CA PRO A 58 5.07 65.31 20.82
C PRO A 58 5.83 65.97 19.66
N SER A 59 6.24 65.17 18.66
CA SER A 59 6.65 65.63 17.33
C SER A 59 5.65 65.13 16.27
N GLN A 60 5.01 66.06 15.57
CA GLN A 60 4.07 65.72 14.49
C GLN A 60 4.82 65.34 13.21
N GLN A 61 4.54 64.16 12.64
CA GLN A 61 4.76 63.91 11.21
C GLN A 61 3.80 62.84 10.68
N ASN A 62 3.17 63.16 9.55
CA ASN A 62 2.09 62.39 8.91
C ASN A 62 2.43 60.91 8.70
N GLN A 63 1.55 60.01 9.16
CA GLN A 63 1.35 58.70 8.55
C GLN A 63 -0.16 58.46 8.38
N GLY A 64 -0.57 58.00 7.19
CA GLY A 64 -1.98 57.79 6.85
C GLY A 64 -2.49 56.45 7.35
N ASP A 65 -3.14 56.45 8.51
CA ASP A 65 -3.62 55.22 9.15
C ASP A 65 -4.76 54.55 8.37
N LYS A 66 -4.44 53.48 7.64
CA LYS A 66 -5.41 52.48 7.17
C LYS A 66 -5.40 51.25 8.09
N GLN A 67 -5.59 51.46 9.39
CA GLN A 67 -5.82 50.38 10.34
C GLN A 67 -7.17 49.70 10.08
N GLN A 68 -7.13 48.61 9.31
CA GLN A 68 -8.25 47.70 9.18
C GLN A 68 -8.55 47.05 10.54
N GLN A 69 -9.81 47.05 10.93
CA GLN A 69 -10.29 46.47 12.20
C GLN A 69 -9.91 44.98 12.30
N GLN A 70 -8.88 44.66 13.09
CA GLN A 70 -8.56 43.27 13.43
C GLN A 70 -9.63 42.71 14.38
N GLN A 71 -10.60 42.01 13.80
CA GLN A 71 -11.61 41.25 14.54
C GLN A 71 -10.95 40.30 15.54
N HIS A 72 -11.45 40.25 16.77
CA HIS A 72 -10.89 39.42 17.83
C HIS A 72 -11.26 37.95 17.65
N ILE A 73 -10.50 37.25 16.79
CA ILE A 73 -10.72 35.84 16.49
C ILE A 73 -10.04 34.94 17.54
N GLU A 74 -10.79 33.99 18.07
CA GLU A 74 -10.32 33.01 19.06
C GLU A 74 -9.76 31.72 18.43
N CYS A 75 -8.97 30.97 19.19
CA CYS A 75 -8.46 29.66 18.78
C CYS A 75 -9.55 28.59 18.91
N VAL A 76 -10.05 28.05 17.78
CA VAL A 76 -11.11 27.01 17.77
C VAL A 76 -10.75 25.73 18.54
N VAL A 77 -9.46 25.53 18.87
CA VAL A 77 -8.99 24.42 19.71
C VAL A 77 -9.11 24.74 21.21
N CYS A 78 -8.93 25.98 21.68
CA CYS A 78 -8.78 26.27 23.12
C CYS A 78 -9.16 27.68 23.61
N GLY A 79 -9.90 28.49 22.85
CA GLY A 79 -10.35 29.85 23.24
C GLY A 79 -9.27 30.94 23.14
N ASP A 80 -8.05 30.64 23.63
CA ASP A 80 -6.86 31.51 23.57
C ASP A 80 -6.70 32.28 22.24
N LYS A 81 -6.24 33.53 22.29
CA LYS A 81 -6.23 34.47 21.16
C LYS A 81 -5.57 33.88 19.91
N SER A 82 -6.25 33.95 18.76
CA SER A 82 -5.73 33.43 17.50
C SER A 82 -4.57 34.27 16.96
N SER A 83 -3.57 33.62 16.37
CA SER A 83 -2.51 34.26 15.58
C SER A 83 -2.75 34.10 14.07
N GLY A 84 -4.01 33.95 13.66
CA GLY A 84 -4.42 33.74 12.27
C GLY A 84 -4.70 32.27 11.91
N LYS A 85 -4.84 32.00 10.61
CA LYS A 85 -5.11 30.65 10.09
C LYS A 85 -3.82 29.82 10.03
N HIS A 86 -3.81 28.68 10.72
CA HIS A 86 -2.73 27.69 10.71
C HIS A 86 -3.33 26.32 10.39
N TYR A 87 -2.77 25.63 9.39
CA TYR A 87 -3.22 24.28 8.98
C TYR A 87 -4.73 24.23 8.65
N GLY A 88 -5.25 25.30 8.03
CA GLY A 88 -6.65 25.46 7.62
C GLY A 88 -7.57 26.15 8.63
N GLN A 89 -7.17 26.31 9.90
CA GLN A 89 -8.06 26.80 10.97
C GLN A 89 -7.48 27.95 11.78
N PHE A 90 -8.32 28.82 12.34
CA PHE A 90 -7.89 29.89 13.24
C PHE A 90 -7.42 29.32 14.58
N THR A 91 -6.12 29.46 14.88
CA THR A 91 -5.55 28.93 16.12
C THR A 91 -4.49 29.85 16.71
N CYS A 92 -4.23 29.70 18.00
CA CYS A 92 -3.09 30.32 18.67
C CYS A 92 -1.77 29.56 18.39
N GLU A 93 -0.64 30.24 18.56
CA GLU A 93 0.71 29.68 18.35
C GLU A 93 0.97 28.37 19.13
N GLY A 94 0.38 28.23 20.32
CA GLY A 94 0.49 27.03 21.15
C GLY A 94 -0.15 25.79 20.51
N CYS A 95 -1.32 25.93 19.88
CA CYS A 95 -2.01 24.83 19.22
C CYS A 95 -1.46 24.53 17.82
N LYS A 96 -1.13 25.56 17.05
CA LYS A 96 -0.29 25.47 15.82
C LYS A 96 0.99 24.66 16.08
N SER A 97 1.79 25.06 17.07
CA SER A 97 3.08 24.43 17.35
C SER A 97 2.95 23.01 17.93
N PHE A 98 1.92 22.75 18.73
CA PHE A 98 1.59 21.40 19.19
C PHE A 98 1.24 20.47 18.00
N PHE A 99 0.31 20.90 17.14
CA PHE A 99 -0.13 20.12 15.98
C PHE A 99 1.03 19.85 15.03
N LYS A 100 1.84 20.88 14.72
CA LYS A 100 3.06 20.76 13.91
C LYS A 100 4.02 19.68 14.42
N ARG A 101 4.28 19.63 15.74
CA ARG A 101 5.16 18.61 16.33
C ARG A 101 4.54 17.21 16.30
N SER A 102 3.25 17.11 16.64
CA SER A 102 2.52 15.84 16.68
C SER A 102 2.47 15.17 15.31
N VAL A 103 2.20 15.95 14.25
CA VAL A 103 2.13 15.44 12.87
C VAL A 103 3.54 15.15 12.31
N ARG A 104 4.51 16.08 12.39
CA ARG A 104 5.85 15.86 11.78
C ARG A 104 6.62 14.66 12.35
N ARG A 105 6.34 14.26 13.59
CA ARG A 105 6.93 13.11 14.31
C ARG A 105 5.98 11.91 14.43
N ASN A 106 4.81 11.95 13.77
CA ASN A 106 3.75 10.94 13.82
C ASN A 106 3.43 10.42 15.25
N LEU A 107 3.29 11.33 16.21
CA LEU A 107 3.14 10.96 17.62
C LEU A 107 1.74 10.42 17.91
N SER A 108 1.69 9.18 18.38
CA SER A 108 0.52 8.64 19.08
C SER A 108 0.54 9.07 20.55
N TYR A 109 -0.64 9.29 21.12
CA TYR A 109 -0.83 9.68 22.51
C TYR A 109 -1.89 8.81 23.17
N THR A 110 -1.78 8.58 24.48
CA THR A 110 -2.78 7.85 25.27
C THR A 110 -3.48 8.79 26.24
N CYS A 111 -4.80 8.67 26.36
CA CYS A 111 -5.57 9.37 27.39
C CYS A 111 -5.60 8.54 28.68
N ARG A 112 -5.32 9.15 29.84
CA ARG A 112 -5.41 8.51 31.17
C ARG A 112 -6.80 8.63 31.82
N ALA A 113 -7.81 8.94 31.01
CA ALA A 113 -9.19 9.23 31.39
C ALA A 113 -10.11 8.95 30.18
N ASN A 114 -11.39 9.34 30.26
CA ASN A 114 -12.48 8.93 29.35
C ASN A 114 -12.43 9.52 27.92
N ARG A 115 -11.23 9.80 27.36
CA ARG A 115 -10.98 10.26 25.98
C ARG A 115 -11.74 11.53 25.56
N ASN A 116 -12.20 12.31 26.54
CA ASN A 116 -13.05 13.50 26.37
C ASN A 116 -12.67 14.64 27.35
N CYS A 117 -11.39 14.79 27.68
CA CYS A 117 -10.91 15.86 28.57
C CYS A 117 -11.20 17.25 27.96
N PRO A 118 -11.57 18.26 28.79
CA PRO A 118 -11.71 19.63 28.32
C PRO A 118 -10.38 20.18 27.79
N ILE A 119 -10.46 21.08 26.80
CA ILE A 119 -9.30 21.72 26.16
C ILE A 119 -9.62 23.22 26.03
N ASP A 120 -9.17 23.97 27.03
CA ASP A 120 -9.23 25.43 27.18
C ASP A 120 -7.80 26.04 27.27
N GLN A 121 -7.69 27.35 27.47
CA GLN A 121 -6.41 28.07 27.50
C GLN A 121 -5.44 27.58 28.59
N HIS A 122 -5.95 27.14 29.74
CA HIS A 122 -5.15 26.73 30.90
C HIS A 122 -4.87 25.23 30.87
N HIS A 123 -5.90 24.41 30.62
CA HIS A 123 -5.84 22.95 30.78
C HIS A 123 -5.44 22.18 29.52
N ARG A 124 -5.33 22.82 28.35
CA ARG A 124 -4.86 22.23 27.07
C ARG A 124 -3.54 21.44 27.12
N ASN A 125 -2.73 21.57 28.17
CA ASN A 125 -1.50 20.78 28.34
C ASN A 125 -1.73 19.45 29.09
N GLN A 126 -2.83 19.27 29.82
CA GLN A 126 -3.09 18.10 30.67
C GLN A 126 -3.29 16.80 29.88
N CYS A 127 -3.90 16.86 28.69
CA CYS A 127 -4.14 15.67 27.86
C CYS A 127 -3.80 15.90 26.37
N GLN A 128 -2.61 15.46 25.97
CA GLN A 128 -2.12 15.55 24.59
C GLN A 128 -3.01 14.77 23.59
N TYR A 129 -3.56 13.61 23.98
CA TYR A 129 -4.52 12.86 23.16
C TYR A 129 -5.78 13.67 22.87
N CYS A 130 -6.45 14.19 23.91
CA CYS A 130 -7.68 14.96 23.74
C CYS A 130 -7.43 16.26 22.97
N ARG A 131 -6.28 16.90 23.15
CA ARG A 131 -5.85 18.07 22.35
C ARG A 131 -5.70 17.73 20.88
N LEU A 132 -4.97 16.66 20.53
CA LEU A 132 -4.75 16.26 19.14
C LEU A 132 -6.07 15.80 18.48
N LYS A 133 -6.89 15.04 19.22
CA LYS A 133 -8.26 14.68 18.82
C LYS A 133 -9.11 15.91 18.53
N LYS A 134 -9.05 16.97 19.37
CA LYS A 134 -9.78 18.22 19.14
C LYS A 134 -9.22 18.99 17.93
N CYS A 135 -7.89 19.12 17.77
CA CYS A 135 -7.28 19.71 16.57
C CYS A 135 -7.79 19.08 15.27
N LEU A 136 -7.86 17.75 15.23
CA LEU A 136 -8.37 17.03 14.05
C LEU A 136 -9.90 17.20 13.91
N LYS A 137 -10.67 17.14 15.00
CA LYS A 137 -12.14 17.33 14.98
C LYS A 137 -12.55 18.71 14.47
N VAL A 138 -11.77 19.77 14.74
CA VAL A 138 -12.03 21.12 14.21
C VAL A 138 -11.45 21.34 12.81
N GLY A 139 -10.92 20.31 12.15
CA GLY A 139 -10.46 20.38 10.77
C GLY A 139 -9.06 20.95 10.56
N MET A 140 -8.13 20.80 11.53
CA MET A 140 -6.71 21.07 11.27
C MET A 140 -6.12 20.00 10.35
N ARG A 141 -5.60 20.44 9.20
CA ARG A 141 -5.10 19.64 8.08
C ARG A 141 -3.70 19.09 8.34
N ARG A 142 -3.54 17.76 8.36
CA ARG A 142 -2.25 17.09 8.59
C ARG A 142 -1.28 17.31 7.42
N GLU A 143 -1.82 17.26 6.21
CA GLU A 143 -1.14 17.47 4.94
C GLU A 143 -0.54 18.88 4.80
N ALA A 144 -1.09 19.87 5.51
CA ALA A 144 -0.58 21.24 5.51
C ALA A 144 0.71 21.43 6.36
N VAL A 145 1.24 20.38 7.01
CA VAL A 145 2.40 20.46 7.92
C VAL A 145 3.73 20.22 7.17
N GLN A 146 3.99 21.03 6.13
CA GLN A 146 5.23 21.03 5.32
C GLN A 146 6.52 21.04 6.17
N ARG A 147 7.64 20.51 5.64
CA ARG A 147 8.87 20.24 6.42
C ARG A 147 9.91 21.37 6.54
N GLY A 148 9.87 22.47 5.79
CA GLY A 148 10.70 23.66 6.07
C GLY A 148 11.00 24.54 4.86
N ARG A 149 11.82 25.59 5.07
CA ARG A 149 12.44 26.44 4.05
C ARG A 149 13.88 26.75 4.50
N MET A 150 14.83 26.83 3.57
CA MET A 150 16.21 27.29 3.76
C MET A 150 16.62 28.18 2.55
N PRO A 151 17.69 28.99 2.63
CA PRO A 151 17.96 30.08 1.69
C PRO A 151 18.64 29.63 0.37
N PRO A 152 18.65 30.49 -0.67
CA PRO A 152 19.28 30.18 -1.95
C PRO A 152 20.80 30.42 -1.97
N THR A 153 21.50 29.57 -2.71
CA THR A 153 22.89 29.78 -3.16
C THR A 153 22.96 29.55 -4.68
N GLN A 154 23.83 30.29 -5.37
CA GLN A 154 23.90 30.32 -6.84
C GLN A 154 24.61 29.10 -7.49
N PRO A 155 24.46 28.90 -8.82
CA PRO A 155 24.62 27.57 -9.43
C PRO A 155 26.03 27.27 -9.95
N THR A 156 26.31 25.97 -10.10
CA THR A 156 27.38 25.43 -10.95
C THR A 156 26.76 24.77 -12.18
N HIS A 157 27.46 24.79 -13.32
CA HIS A 157 26.92 24.46 -14.64
C HIS A 157 26.66 22.94 -14.87
N GLY A 158 25.67 22.62 -15.71
CA GLY A 158 25.70 21.41 -16.55
C GLY A 158 24.83 20.22 -16.15
N GLN A 159 23.49 20.34 -16.23
CA GLN A 159 22.62 19.19 -16.48
C GLN A 159 21.27 19.61 -17.09
N PHE A 160 20.59 18.67 -17.76
CA PHE A 160 19.36 18.93 -18.53
C PHE A 160 18.14 19.14 -17.62
N ALA A 161 17.25 20.03 -18.04
CA ALA A 161 16.09 20.43 -17.26
C ALA A 161 14.91 19.44 -17.40
N LEU A 162 14.85 18.47 -16.50
CA LEU A 162 13.57 17.85 -16.14
C LEU A 162 12.74 18.82 -15.28
N THR A 163 11.41 18.71 -15.33
CA THR A 163 10.49 19.73 -14.80
C THR A 163 10.59 19.89 -13.28
N ASN A 164 10.56 21.14 -12.81
CA ASN A 164 10.84 21.51 -11.41
C ASN A 164 9.90 20.85 -10.37
N GLY A 165 10.36 19.74 -9.80
CA GLY A 165 9.85 19.19 -8.54
C GLY A 165 10.90 19.34 -7.42
N ASP A 166 10.50 19.87 -6.26
CA ASP A 166 11.37 19.95 -5.08
C ASP A 166 11.79 18.53 -4.65
N PRO A 167 13.09 18.15 -4.70
CA PRO A 167 13.52 16.76 -4.52
C PRO A 167 13.00 16.12 -3.23
N LEU A 168 12.96 16.91 -2.14
CA LEU A 168 12.52 16.46 -0.82
C LEU A 168 11.03 16.07 -0.76
N ASN A 169 10.21 16.53 -1.72
CA ASN A 169 8.82 16.13 -1.85
C ASN A 169 8.64 14.95 -2.81
N CYS A 170 9.51 14.82 -3.83
CA CYS A 170 9.58 13.62 -4.67
C CYS A 170 9.88 12.37 -3.83
N HIS A 171 10.88 12.46 -2.94
CA HIS A 171 11.24 11.41 -1.97
C HIS A 171 10.05 10.86 -1.17
N SER A 172 9.17 11.74 -0.67
CA SER A 172 8.00 11.30 0.10
C SER A 172 6.87 10.73 -0.78
N TYR A 173 6.82 11.07 -2.06
CA TYR A 173 5.83 10.57 -3.01
C TYR A 173 6.20 9.17 -3.52
N LEU A 174 7.44 8.96 -3.94
CA LEU A 174 7.91 7.68 -4.47
C LEU A 174 7.96 6.59 -3.38
N SER A 175 8.40 6.93 -2.16
CA SER A 175 8.26 6.05 -1.00
C SER A 175 6.80 5.67 -0.70
N GLY A 176 5.86 6.61 -0.90
CA GLY A 176 4.42 6.38 -0.79
C GLY A 176 3.88 5.47 -1.90
N TYR A 177 4.34 5.64 -3.14
CA TYR A 177 4.00 4.80 -4.29
C TYR A 177 4.44 3.35 -4.09
N ILE A 178 5.68 3.11 -3.66
CA ILE A 178 6.18 1.76 -3.31
C ILE A 178 5.32 1.14 -2.19
N SER A 179 4.94 1.95 -1.20
CA SER A 179 4.05 1.51 -0.11
C SER A 179 2.64 1.13 -0.59
N LEU A 180 2.20 1.60 -1.76
CA LEU A 180 0.96 1.17 -2.40
C LEU A 180 1.16 -0.10 -3.22
N LEU A 181 2.26 -0.21 -3.99
CA LEU A 181 2.60 -1.44 -4.73
C LEU A 181 2.72 -2.66 -3.81
N LEU A 182 3.37 -2.50 -2.65
CA LEU A 182 3.50 -3.53 -1.62
C LEU A 182 2.16 -3.91 -0.95
N ARG A 183 1.16 -3.04 -1.00
CA ARG A 183 -0.18 -3.29 -0.45
C ARG A 183 -1.14 -3.92 -1.46
N ALA A 184 -0.77 -3.94 -2.75
CA ALA A 184 -1.52 -4.60 -3.81
C ALA A 184 -1.23 -6.11 -3.91
N GLU A 185 -0.18 -6.62 -3.25
CA GLU A 185 0.18 -8.04 -3.23
C GLU A 185 -0.92 -8.87 -2.52
N PRO A 186 -1.69 -9.72 -3.22
CA PRO A 186 -2.88 -10.36 -2.64
C PRO A 186 -2.54 -11.47 -1.64
N TYR A 187 -1.33 -12.04 -1.74
CA TYR A 187 -0.84 -13.11 -0.86
C TYR A 187 0.53 -12.74 -0.29
N PRO A 188 0.68 -12.59 1.04
CA PRO A 188 1.99 -12.38 1.66
C PRO A 188 2.93 -13.54 1.36
N THR A 189 4.21 -13.24 1.07
CA THR A 189 5.22 -14.23 0.64
C THR A 189 5.36 -15.42 1.61
N SER A 190 5.08 -15.21 2.91
CA SER A 190 5.04 -16.28 3.92
C SER A 190 4.02 -17.38 3.61
N ARG A 191 2.88 -17.08 2.99
CA ARG A 191 1.88 -18.10 2.57
C ARG A 191 2.37 -19.02 1.45
N PHE A 192 3.41 -18.63 0.72
CA PHE A 192 4.11 -19.51 -0.23
C PHE A 192 5.31 -20.20 0.46
N GLY A 193 6.10 -19.43 1.21
CA GLY A 193 7.29 -19.92 1.91
C GLY A 193 7.04 -21.08 2.88
N SER A 194 5.94 -21.05 3.66
CA SER A 194 5.64 -22.10 4.65
C SER A 194 5.43 -23.50 4.05
N GLN A 195 5.16 -23.63 2.75
CA GLN A 195 5.02 -24.92 2.07
C GLN A 195 6.30 -25.36 1.33
N CYS A 196 7.15 -24.44 0.85
CA CYS A 196 8.40 -24.80 0.16
C CYS A 196 9.63 -24.92 1.07
N MET A 197 9.59 -24.40 2.31
CA MET A 197 10.73 -24.40 3.25
C MET A 197 10.93 -25.71 4.04
N GLN A 198 10.42 -26.86 3.56
CA GLN A 198 10.68 -28.18 4.16
C GLN A 198 11.71 -28.96 3.32
N PRO A 199 13.00 -29.00 3.73
CA PRO A 199 14.09 -29.43 2.85
C PRO A 199 14.06 -30.90 2.41
N ASN A 200 13.28 -31.76 3.08
CA ASN A 200 13.15 -33.18 2.75
C ASN A 200 11.89 -33.51 1.93
N ASN A 201 10.97 -32.56 1.70
CA ASN A 201 9.70 -32.85 1.01
C ASN A 201 9.78 -32.43 -0.45
N ILE A 202 10.02 -33.40 -1.35
CA ILE A 202 9.93 -33.18 -2.81
C ILE A 202 8.48 -32.82 -3.14
N MET A 203 8.24 -31.56 -3.47
CA MET A 203 6.89 -31.07 -3.74
C MET A 203 6.31 -31.75 -4.98
N GLY A 204 5.15 -32.40 -4.83
CA GLY A 204 4.47 -33.11 -5.91
C GLY A 204 4.13 -32.18 -7.06
N ILE A 205 4.20 -32.68 -8.30
CA ILE A 205 3.99 -31.90 -9.52
C ILE A 205 2.65 -31.15 -9.55
N GLU A 206 1.59 -31.73 -8.98
CA GLU A 206 0.26 -31.10 -8.96
C GLU A 206 0.25 -29.84 -8.10
N ASN A 207 0.99 -29.85 -6.97
CA ASN A 207 1.23 -28.69 -6.12
C ASN A 207 2.10 -27.64 -6.82
N ILE A 208 3.05 -28.05 -7.68
CA ILE A 208 3.87 -27.12 -8.50
C ILE A 208 2.97 -26.42 -9.54
N CYS A 209 2.08 -27.16 -10.20
CA CYS A 209 1.09 -26.60 -11.12
C CYS A 209 0.07 -25.69 -10.39
N GLU A 210 -0.44 -26.06 -9.22
CA GLU A 210 -1.32 -25.18 -8.43
C GLU A 210 -0.60 -23.89 -7.99
N LEU A 211 0.66 -24.00 -7.55
CA LEU A 211 1.48 -22.84 -7.21
C LEU A 211 1.67 -21.91 -8.42
N ALA A 212 1.97 -22.46 -9.60
CA ALA A 212 2.04 -21.69 -10.85
C ALA A 212 0.72 -20.99 -11.16
N ALA A 213 -0.42 -21.69 -11.08
CA ALA A 213 -1.73 -21.07 -11.27
C ALA A 213 -1.96 -19.91 -10.30
N ARG A 214 -1.72 -20.13 -9.00
CA ARG A 214 -1.85 -19.09 -7.96
C ARG A 214 -0.91 -17.90 -8.18
N MET A 215 0.29 -18.12 -8.70
CA MET A 215 1.22 -17.05 -9.09
C MET A 215 0.75 -16.24 -10.31
N LEU A 216 0.09 -16.87 -11.28
CA LEU A 216 -0.54 -16.19 -12.42
C LEU A 216 -1.75 -15.35 -11.97
N PHE A 217 -2.66 -15.93 -11.18
CA PHE A 217 -3.77 -15.20 -10.57
C PHE A 217 -3.26 -14.02 -9.71
N SER A 218 -2.20 -14.24 -8.92
CA SER A 218 -1.57 -13.20 -8.12
C SER A 218 -0.97 -12.05 -8.94
N ALA A 219 -0.49 -12.30 -10.17
CA ALA A 219 0.01 -11.24 -11.05
C ALA A 219 -1.14 -10.36 -11.58
N VAL A 220 -2.22 -10.98 -12.06
CA VAL A 220 -3.40 -10.26 -12.56
C VAL A 220 -4.10 -9.50 -11.42
N GLU A 221 -4.28 -10.13 -10.26
CA GLU A 221 -4.91 -9.47 -9.12
C GLU A 221 -4.04 -8.35 -8.51
N TRP A 222 -2.71 -8.50 -8.48
CA TRP A 222 -1.81 -7.40 -8.12
C TRP A 222 -1.99 -6.21 -9.08
N ALA A 223 -2.00 -6.45 -10.39
CA ALA A 223 -2.22 -5.39 -11.39
C ALA A 223 -3.56 -4.65 -11.20
N ARG A 224 -4.64 -5.36 -10.87
CA ARG A 224 -5.95 -4.75 -10.52
C ARG A 224 -5.94 -3.86 -9.26
N ASN A 225 -4.89 -3.91 -8.43
CA ASN A 225 -4.83 -3.23 -7.14
C ASN A 225 -3.68 -2.20 -6.99
N ILE A 226 -2.76 -2.10 -7.96
CA ILE A 226 -1.72 -1.05 -7.95
C ILE A 226 -2.28 0.32 -8.37
N PRO A 227 -1.61 1.44 -8.03
CA PRO A 227 -2.01 2.76 -8.53
C PRO A 227 -1.92 2.87 -10.06
N PHE A 228 -2.79 3.71 -10.64
CA PHE A 228 -2.86 4.08 -12.06
C PHE A 228 -3.33 2.98 -13.02
N PHE A 229 -2.98 1.71 -12.82
CA PHE A 229 -3.38 0.63 -13.74
C PHE A 229 -4.91 0.48 -13.89
N PRO A 230 -5.73 0.51 -12.81
CA PRO A 230 -7.20 0.45 -12.93
C PRO A 230 -7.83 1.67 -13.62
N ASP A 231 -7.10 2.79 -13.68
CA ASP A 231 -7.54 4.05 -14.32
C ASP A 231 -7.28 4.05 -15.84
N LEU A 232 -6.47 3.11 -16.35
CA LEU A 232 -6.22 2.92 -17.79
C LEU A 232 -7.45 2.35 -18.49
N GLN A 233 -7.56 2.55 -19.81
CA GLN A 233 -8.62 1.91 -20.61
C GLN A 233 -8.51 0.38 -20.53
N ILE A 234 -9.65 -0.33 -20.51
CA ILE A 234 -9.67 -1.79 -20.37
C ILE A 234 -8.97 -2.51 -21.53
N THR A 235 -8.95 -1.91 -22.72
CA THR A 235 -8.15 -2.33 -23.89
C THR A 235 -6.67 -2.35 -23.56
N ASP A 236 -6.17 -1.27 -22.97
CA ASP A 236 -4.77 -1.05 -22.62
C ASP A 236 -4.36 -1.98 -21.48
N GLN A 237 -5.21 -2.12 -20.45
CA GLN A 237 -5.01 -3.08 -19.35
C GLN A 237 -4.87 -4.52 -19.89
N VAL A 238 -5.73 -4.93 -20.84
CA VAL A 238 -5.64 -6.24 -21.50
C VAL A 238 -4.37 -6.36 -22.35
N ALA A 239 -4.00 -5.32 -23.11
CA ALA A 239 -2.80 -5.34 -23.97
C ALA A 239 -1.50 -5.47 -23.15
N LEU A 240 -1.36 -4.65 -22.10
CA LEU A 240 -0.20 -4.66 -21.19
C LEU A 240 -0.05 -6.03 -20.50
N LEU A 241 -1.11 -6.56 -19.90
CA LEU A 241 -1.05 -7.86 -19.23
C LEU A 241 -0.77 -9.01 -20.21
N ARG A 242 -1.36 -8.99 -21.42
CA ARG A 242 -1.10 -10.02 -22.44
C ARG A 242 0.33 -10.06 -22.94
N LEU A 243 1.00 -8.91 -23.03
CA LEU A 243 2.41 -8.86 -23.41
C LEU A 243 3.34 -9.30 -22.26
N THR A 244 3.01 -8.93 -21.02
CA THR A 244 3.98 -8.91 -19.91
C THR A 244 3.82 -10.06 -18.90
N TRP A 245 2.77 -10.89 -19.01
CA TRP A 245 2.46 -11.91 -18.00
C TRP A 245 3.58 -12.92 -17.76
N SER A 246 4.36 -13.27 -18.80
CA SER A 246 5.47 -14.22 -18.69
C SER A 246 6.63 -13.64 -17.86
N GLU A 247 6.98 -12.38 -18.08
CA GLU A 247 7.97 -11.65 -17.30
C GLU A 247 7.51 -11.49 -15.83
N LEU A 248 6.24 -11.14 -15.61
CA LEU A 248 5.62 -11.07 -14.28
C LEU A 248 5.60 -12.43 -13.57
N PHE A 249 5.36 -13.53 -14.29
CA PHE A 249 5.37 -14.87 -13.75
C PHE A 249 6.77 -15.29 -13.28
N VAL A 250 7.84 -14.98 -14.05
CA VAL A 250 9.23 -15.25 -13.64
C VAL A 250 9.63 -14.43 -12.41
N LEU A 251 9.20 -13.16 -12.32
CA LEU A 251 9.40 -12.34 -11.11
C LEU A 251 8.69 -12.96 -9.89
N ASN A 252 7.43 -13.39 -10.04
CA ASN A 252 6.70 -14.09 -8.98
C ASN A 252 7.37 -15.42 -8.59
N ALA A 253 7.90 -16.17 -9.55
CA ALA A 253 8.59 -17.46 -9.29
C ALA A 253 9.85 -17.29 -8.44
N ALA A 254 10.63 -16.23 -8.71
CA ALA A 254 11.79 -15.88 -7.92
C ALA A 254 11.41 -15.36 -6.52
N GLN A 255 10.45 -14.43 -6.43
CA GLN A 255 9.97 -13.86 -5.17
C GLN A 255 9.34 -14.92 -4.23
N CYS A 256 8.59 -15.88 -4.78
CA CYS A 256 7.99 -16.99 -4.02
C CYS A 256 8.97 -18.14 -3.73
N SER A 257 10.20 -18.08 -4.27
CA SER A 257 11.18 -19.17 -4.23
C SER A 257 10.59 -20.52 -4.69
N MET A 258 9.99 -20.52 -5.87
CA MET A 258 9.33 -21.68 -6.47
C MET A 258 10.30 -22.89 -6.54
N PRO A 259 9.89 -24.09 -6.09
CA PRO A 259 10.73 -25.29 -6.14
C PRO A 259 10.73 -25.89 -7.55
N LEU A 260 11.87 -25.85 -8.22
CA LEU A 260 12.03 -26.24 -9.63
C LEU A 260 12.79 -27.56 -9.76
N HIS A 261 12.23 -28.64 -9.21
CA HIS A 261 12.86 -29.97 -9.29
C HIS A 261 12.65 -30.60 -10.67
N VAL A 262 13.76 -30.99 -11.32
CA VAL A 262 13.76 -31.54 -12.69
C VAL A 262 12.92 -32.82 -12.80
N ALA A 263 13.02 -33.74 -11.83
CA ALA A 263 12.34 -35.03 -11.91
C ALA A 263 10.79 -34.94 -11.85
N PRO A 264 10.16 -34.20 -10.90
CA PRO A 264 8.72 -33.93 -10.95
C PRO A 264 8.23 -33.24 -12.23
N LEU A 265 9.00 -32.28 -12.77
CA LEU A 265 8.66 -31.57 -14.01
C LEU A 265 8.76 -32.50 -15.23
N LEU A 266 9.82 -33.30 -15.33
CA LEU A 266 9.99 -34.24 -16.44
C LEU A 266 8.96 -35.39 -16.39
N ALA A 267 8.60 -35.85 -15.18
CA ALA A 267 7.48 -36.77 -14.98
C ALA A 267 6.14 -36.15 -15.43
N ALA A 268 5.94 -34.84 -15.22
CA ALA A 268 4.77 -34.11 -15.73
C ALA A 268 4.60 -34.25 -17.25
N ALA A 269 5.69 -33.98 -17.99
CA ALA A 269 5.70 -34.06 -19.44
C ALA A 269 5.47 -35.50 -19.94
N GLY A 270 6.02 -36.49 -19.23
CA GLY A 270 5.87 -37.92 -19.56
C GLY A 270 4.44 -38.47 -19.47
N LEU A 271 3.52 -37.80 -18.77
CA LEU A 271 2.11 -38.24 -18.69
C LEU A 271 1.29 -37.94 -19.97
N HIS A 272 1.78 -37.10 -20.88
CA HIS A 272 1.03 -36.62 -22.06
C HIS A 272 1.08 -37.53 -23.31
N ALA A 273 0.89 -38.84 -23.09
CA ALA A 273 0.72 -39.90 -24.09
C ALA A 273 1.90 -40.17 -25.07
N SER A 274 2.20 -41.46 -25.27
CA SER A 274 3.45 -41.98 -25.84
C SER A 274 4.68 -41.67 -24.98
N PRO A 275 5.70 -42.55 -24.92
CA PRO A 275 7.03 -42.10 -24.53
C PRO A 275 7.46 -40.94 -25.43
N MET A 276 8.02 -39.88 -24.84
CA MET A 276 8.58 -38.76 -25.58
C MET A 276 9.82 -39.21 -26.37
N SER A 277 10.04 -38.63 -27.57
CA SER A 277 11.33 -38.79 -28.25
C SER A 277 12.44 -38.13 -27.44
N ALA A 278 13.68 -38.59 -27.65
CA ALA A 278 14.85 -38.02 -26.97
C ALA A 278 14.96 -36.50 -27.18
N ASP A 279 14.65 -36.01 -28.38
CA ASP A 279 14.69 -34.59 -28.73
C ASP A 279 13.68 -33.77 -27.92
N ARG A 280 12.48 -34.32 -27.67
CA ARG A 280 11.47 -33.67 -26.82
C ARG A 280 11.89 -33.65 -25.35
N VAL A 281 12.55 -34.71 -24.87
CA VAL A 281 13.14 -34.74 -23.52
C VAL A 281 14.22 -33.67 -23.38
N VAL A 282 15.14 -33.57 -24.34
CA VAL A 282 16.22 -32.58 -24.35
C VAL A 282 15.66 -31.15 -24.41
N ALA A 283 14.70 -30.87 -25.30
CA ALA A 283 14.05 -29.56 -25.38
C ALA A 283 13.34 -29.18 -24.07
N PHE A 284 12.61 -30.12 -23.45
CA PHE A 284 11.93 -29.88 -22.17
C PHE A 284 12.93 -29.68 -21.02
N MET A 285 14.07 -30.39 -21.00
CA MET A 285 15.14 -30.14 -20.05
C MET A 285 15.79 -28.76 -20.24
N ASP A 286 15.92 -28.28 -21.47
CA ASP A 286 16.43 -26.93 -21.75
C ASP A 286 15.43 -25.84 -21.33
N HIS A 287 14.11 -26.08 -21.52
CA HIS A 287 13.05 -25.22 -20.99
C HIS A 287 13.14 -25.10 -19.46
N ILE A 288 13.32 -26.23 -18.74
CA ILE A 288 13.54 -26.21 -17.28
C ILE A 288 14.80 -25.41 -16.94
N ARG A 289 15.92 -25.66 -17.64
CA ARG A 289 17.22 -25.02 -17.41
C ARG A 289 17.14 -23.50 -17.55
N ILE A 290 16.58 -23.00 -18.65
CA ILE A 290 16.48 -21.56 -18.93
C ILE A 290 15.57 -20.87 -17.90
N PHE A 291 14.46 -21.52 -17.50
CA PHE A 291 13.57 -20.99 -16.45
C PHE A 291 14.28 -20.91 -15.09
N GLN A 292 14.93 -21.99 -14.66
CA GLN A 292 15.75 -22.02 -13.43
C GLN A 292 16.85 -20.94 -13.46
N GLU A 293 17.55 -20.80 -14.58
CA GLU A 293 18.69 -19.90 -14.72
C GLU A 293 18.30 -18.42 -14.49
N GLN A 294 17.12 -17.98 -14.93
CA GLN A 294 16.66 -16.61 -14.64
C GLN A 294 16.16 -16.44 -13.20
N VAL A 295 15.47 -17.45 -12.65
CA VAL A 295 15.00 -17.45 -11.26
C VAL A 295 16.18 -17.37 -10.26
N GLU A 296 17.23 -18.15 -10.46
CA GLU A 296 18.40 -18.12 -9.58
C GLU A 296 19.25 -16.85 -9.77
N LYS A 297 19.33 -16.27 -10.99
CA LYS A 297 19.96 -14.95 -11.20
C LYS A 297 19.25 -13.81 -10.47
N LEU A 298 17.93 -13.89 -10.27
CA LEU A 298 17.18 -12.95 -9.44
C LEU A 298 17.48 -13.20 -7.95
N LYS A 299 17.38 -14.44 -7.47
CA LYS A 299 17.69 -14.81 -6.08
C LYS A 299 19.11 -14.42 -5.66
N ALA A 300 20.11 -14.59 -6.54
CA ALA A 300 21.51 -14.26 -6.30
C ALA A 300 21.80 -12.75 -6.17
N LEU A 301 20.90 -11.87 -6.61
CA LEU A 301 20.97 -10.43 -6.33
C LEU A 301 20.39 -10.06 -4.96
N HIS A 302 19.75 -11.02 -4.26
CA HIS A 302 18.95 -10.82 -3.06
C HIS A 302 17.95 -9.67 -3.23
N VAL A 303 17.13 -9.75 -4.29
CA VAL A 303 16.05 -8.78 -4.58
C VAL A 303 15.01 -8.81 -3.45
N ASP A 304 14.65 -7.66 -2.91
CA ASP A 304 13.65 -7.56 -1.84
C ASP A 304 12.21 -7.33 -2.36
N SER A 305 11.22 -7.35 -1.46
CA SER A 305 9.80 -7.20 -1.82
C SER A 305 9.44 -5.88 -2.50
N ALA A 306 10.10 -4.78 -2.13
CA ALA A 306 9.86 -3.46 -2.72
C ALA A 306 10.52 -3.36 -4.10
N GLU A 307 11.73 -3.93 -4.25
CA GLU A 307 12.40 -4.03 -5.54
C GLU A 307 11.62 -4.93 -6.52
N TYR A 308 11.14 -6.10 -6.08
CA TYR A 308 10.23 -6.94 -6.89
C TYR A 308 8.97 -6.17 -7.28
N SER A 309 8.33 -5.45 -6.36
CA SER A 309 7.14 -4.64 -6.64
C SER A 309 7.41 -3.57 -7.71
N CYS A 310 8.57 -2.90 -7.67
CA CYS A 310 8.93 -1.92 -8.69
C CYS A 310 9.30 -2.58 -10.02
N LEU A 311 10.02 -3.70 -10.03
CA LEU A 311 10.36 -4.44 -11.26
C LEU A 311 9.11 -4.94 -11.97
N LYS A 312 8.11 -5.45 -11.22
CA LYS A 312 6.79 -5.79 -11.77
C LYS A 312 6.11 -4.56 -12.42
N ALA A 313 6.20 -3.38 -11.80
CA ALA A 313 5.59 -2.16 -12.34
C ALA A 313 6.30 -1.66 -13.60
N ILE A 314 7.64 -1.69 -13.63
CA ILE A 314 8.45 -1.33 -14.81
C ILE A 314 8.18 -2.29 -15.99
N VAL A 315 7.98 -3.59 -15.70
CA VAL A 315 7.59 -4.60 -16.69
C VAL A 315 6.17 -4.37 -17.20
N LEU A 316 5.20 -4.17 -16.30
CA LEU A 316 3.78 -4.05 -16.63
C LEU A 316 3.45 -2.77 -17.40
N PHE A 317 4.02 -1.62 -17.02
CA PHE A 317 3.87 -0.38 -17.77
C PHE A 317 4.94 -0.34 -18.86
N THR A 318 4.58 -0.69 -20.11
CA THR A 318 5.51 -0.66 -21.25
C THR A 318 4.81 -0.15 -22.52
N SER A 319 5.51 0.71 -23.29
CA SER A 319 5.06 1.17 -24.61
C SER A 319 5.23 0.11 -25.71
N ASP A 320 5.88 -1.03 -25.44
CA ASP A 320 5.96 -2.18 -26.35
C ASP A 320 4.57 -2.78 -26.69
N ALA A 321 3.52 -2.47 -25.93
CA ALA A 321 2.20 -3.06 -26.10
C ALA A 321 1.44 -2.49 -27.32
N CYS A 322 1.04 -3.38 -28.23
CA CYS A 322 0.32 -3.02 -29.44
C CYS A 322 -1.10 -2.50 -29.14
N GLY A 323 -1.42 -1.31 -29.65
CA GLY A 323 -2.78 -0.75 -29.59
C GLY A 323 -3.13 0.01 -28.30
N LEU A 324 -2.14 0.49 -27.55
CA LEU A 324 -2.34 1.43 -26.45
C LEU A 324 -3.03 2.72 -26.90
N SER A 325 -3.90 3.25 -26.05
CA SER A 325 -4.68 4.47 -26.28
C SER A 325 -3.88 5.74 -25.96
N ASP A 326 -3.00 5.69 -24.94
CA ASP A 326 -2.09 6.78 -24.58
C ASP A 326 -0.71 6.21 -24.19
N VAL A 327 0.16 6.09 -25.20
CA VAL A 327 1.53 5.58 -25.06
C VAL A 327 2.36 6.44 -24.10
N ALA A 328 2.26 7.77 -24.24
CA ALA A 328 3.04 8.72 -23.43
C ALA A 328 2.63 8.68 -21.95
N HIS A 329 1.35 8.44 -21.66
CA HIS A 329 0.92 8.19 -20.29
C HIS A 329 1.54 6.90 -19.72
N VAL A 330 1.50 5.78 -20.46
CA VAL A 330 2.11 4.52 -20.02
C VAL A 330 3.62 4.66 -19.79
N GLU A 331 4.33 5.39 -20.66
CA GLU A 331 5.76 5.71 -20.47
C GLU A 331 6.00 6.51 -19.19
N SER A 332 5.17 7.53 -18.90
CA SER A 332 5.25 8.29 -17.64
C SER A 332 4.99 7.44 -16.38
N LEU A 333 4.28 6.32 -16.51
CA LEU A 333 4.09 5.35 -15.41
C LEU A 333 5.31 4.43 -15.27
N GLN A 334 5.95 4.04 -16.38
CA GLN A 334 7.21 3.30 -16.36
C GLN A 334 8.34 4.15 -15.74
N GLU A 335 8.54 5.39 -16.20
CA GLU A 335 9.54 6.32 -15.67
C GLU A 335 9.36 6.57 -14.16
N LYS A 336 8.12 6.74 -13.71
CA LYS A 336 7.77 6.89 -12.29
C LYS A 336 8.16 5.64 -11.48
N SER A 337 8.00 4.46 -12.06
CA SER A 337 8.39 3.18 -11.45
C SER A 337 9.91 3.01 -11.39
N GLN A 338 10.63 3.44 -12.44
CA GLN A 338 12.09 3.47 -12.47
C GLN A 338 12.67 4.46 -11.45
N CYS A 339 12.16 5.69 -11.39
CA CYS A 339 12.55 6.70 -10.41
C CYS A 339 12.35 6.20 -8.97
N ALA A 340 11.22 5.54 -8.70
CA ALA A 340 10.94 4.96 -7.40
C ALA A 340 11.95 3.89 -7.00
N LEU A 341 12.28 2.97 -7.92
CA LEU A 341 13.28 1.93 -7.69
C LEU A 341 14.69 2.53 -7.47
N GLU A 342 15.10 3.50 -8.29
CA GLU A 342 16.41 4.15 -8.19
C GLU A 342 16.56 4.81 -6.82
N GLU A 343 15.54 5.54 -6.37
CA GLU A 343 15.54 6.21 -5.08
C GLU A 343 15.55 5.23 -3.90
N TYR A 344 14.71 4.18 -3.97
CA TYR A 344 14.65 3.14 -2.96
C TYR A 344 16.01 2.46 -2.79
N VAL A 345 16.62 2.04 -3.90
CA VAL A 345 17.97 1.44 -3.91
C VAL A 345 19.01 2.41 -3.33
N ARG A 346 18.99 3.68 -3.75
CA ARG A 346 19.91 4.72 -3.25
C ARG A 346 19.77 4.95 -1.74
N SER A 347 18.56 4.79 -1.19
CA SER A 347 18.27 4.97 0.23
C SER A 347 18.50 3.73 1.10
N GLN A 348 18.20 2.52 0.62
CA GLN A 348 18.33 1.28 1.42
C GLN A 348 19.69 0.59 1.22
N TYR A 349 20.30 0.75 0.05
CA TYR A 349 21.56 0.10 -0.33
C TYR A 349 22.65 1.12 -0.73
N PRO A 350 22.97 2.13 0.10
CA PRO A 350 23.99 3.15 -0.23
C PRO A 350 25.38 2.56 -0.49
N ASN A 351 25.67 1.38 0.06
CA ASN A 351 26.92 0.65 -0.16
C ASN A 351 26.95 -0.16 -1.47
N GLN A 352 25.86 -0.17 -2.27
CA GLN A 352 25.75 -0.89 -3.54
C GLN A 352 25.35 0.05 -4.69
N PRO A 353 26.18 1.06 -5.08
CA PRO A 353 25.80 2.06 -6.08
C PRO A 353 25.47 1.49 -7.48
N THR A 354 25.92 0.26 -7.79
CA THR A 354 25.58 -0.43 -9.05
C THR A 354 24.28 -1.25 -8.99
N ARG A 355 23.60 -1.34 -7.85
CA ARG A 355 22.45 -2.23 -7.64
C ARG A 355 21.27 -1.90 -8.57
N PHE A 356 20.93 -0.61 -8.74
CA PHE A 356 19.85 -0.18 -9.64
C PHE A 356 20.07 -0.68 -11.08
N GLY A 357 21.27 -0.44 -11.64
CA GLY A 357 21.65 -0.94 -12.95
C GLY A 357 21.64 -2.48 -13.04
N LYS A 358 22.11 -3.18 -12.00
CA LYS A 358 22.05 -4.66 -11.95
C LYS A 358 20.62 -5.20 -11.98
N LEU A 359 19.67 -4.54 -11.30
CA LEU A 359 18.26 -4.91 -11.28
C LEU A 359 17.61 -4.67 -12.65
N LEU A 360 17.77 -3.48 -13.25
CA LEU A 360 17.25 -3.19 -14.59
C LEU A 360 17.83 -4.12 -15.66
N LEU A 361 19.13 -4.46 -15.57
CA LEU A 361 19.78 -5.43 -16.45
C LEU A 361 19.25 -6.86 -16.31
N ARG A 362 18.35 -7.17 -15.35
CA ARG A 362 17.60 -8.44 -15.35
C ARG A 362 16.40 -8.44 -16.28
N LEU A 363 15.75 -7.29 -16.53
CA LEU A 363 14.52 -7.22 -17.31
C LEU A 363 14.69 -7.80 -18.73
N PRO A 364 15.72 -7.45 -19.54
CA PRO A 364 15.94 -8.08 -20.84
C PRO A 364 16.24 -9.58 -20.77
N SER A 365 16.67 -10.09 -19.61
CA SER A 365 16.88 -11.54 -19.40
C SER A 365 15.59 -12.30 -19.10
N LEU A 366 14.52 -11.64 -18.64
CA LEU A 366 13.22 -12.29 -18.44
C LEU A 366 12.64 -12.78 -19.78
N ARG A 367 12.82 -11.98 -20.83
CA ARG A 367 12.38 -12.28 -22.22
C ARG A 367 13.02 -13.53 -22.85
N THR A 368 14.06 -14.13 -22.25
CA THR A 368 14.55 -15.45 -22.71
C THR A 368 13.63 -16.60 -22.30
N VAL A 369 12.73 -16.38 -21.35
CA VAL A 369 11.67 -17.31 -20.96
C VAL A 369 10.39 -16.88 -21.66
N SER A 370 10.08 -17.51 -22.79
CA SER A 370 8.86 -17.20 -23.55
C SER A 370 7.60 -17.68 -22.83
N SER A 371 6.44 -17.10 -23.17
CA SER A 371 5.13 -17.56 -22.70
C SER A 371 4.94 -19.06 -22.93
N SER A 372 5.28 -19.56 -24.13
CA SER A 372 5.15 -20.99 -24.46
C SER A 372 6.05 -21.91 -23.61
N VAL A 373 7.23 -21.46 -23.17
CA VAL A 373 8.06 -22.21 -22.21
C VAL A 373 7.33 -22.36 -20.88
N ILE A 374 6.75 -21.27 -20.36
CA ILE A 374 5.99 -21.27 -19.10
C ILE A 374 4.71 -22.13 -19.23
N GLU A 375 4.01 -22.04 -20.36
CA GLU A 375 2.83 -22.86 -20.64
C GLU A 375 3.16 -24.36 -20.63
N GLN A 376 4.23 -24.77 -21.34
CA GLN A 376 4.67 -26.16 -21.41
C GLN A 376 5.13 -26.70 -20.05
N LEU A 377 5.85 -25.90 -19.25
CA LEU A 377 6.35 -26.31 -17.94
C LEU A 377 5.24 -26.48 -16.89
N PHE A 378 4.20 -25.64 -16.91
CA PHE A 378 3.26 -25.52 -15.78
C PHE A 378 1.77 -25.60 -16.14
N PHE A 379 1.35 -25.14 -17.32
CA PHE A 379 -0.07 -24.87 -17.60
C PHE A 379 -0.75 -25.83 -18.58
N VAL A 380 -0.03 -26.52 -19.49
CA VAL A 380 -0.63 -27.49 -20.43
C VAL A 380 -1.49 -28.55 -19.72
N ARG A 381 -1.10 -28.95 -18.50
CA ARG A 381 -1.87 -29.86 -17.62
C ARG A 381 -3.18 -29.27 -17.06
N LEU A 382 -3.27 -27.95 -16.92
CA LEU A 382 -4.37 -27.23 -16.27
C LEU A 382 -5.37 -26.63 -17.26
N VAL A 383 -4.87 -26.05 -18.37
CA VAL A 383 -5.65 -25.26 -19.32
C VAL A 383 -5.78 -25.92 -20.70
N GLY A 384 -5.06 -27.04 -20.91
CA GLY A 384 -5.07 -27.80 -22.15
C GLY A 384 -4.50 -27.01 -23.33
N LYS A 385 -5.36 -26.65 -24.28
CA LYS A 385 -5.03 -25.85 -25.47
C LYS A 385 -5.46 -24.38 -25.37
N THR A 386 -5.92 -23.93 -24.20
CA THR A 386 -6.40 -22.56 -23.98
C THR A 386 -5.22 -21.63 -23.74
N PRO A 387 -4.93 -20.64 -24.61
CA PRO A 387 -3.82 -19.72 -24.40
C PRO A 387 -4.00 -18.89 -23.13
N ILE A 388 -2.93 -18.67 -22.37
CA ILE A 388 -2.99 -17.93 -21.10
C ILE A 388 -3.49 -16.48 -21.30
N GLU A 389 -3.24 -15.87 -22.45
CA GLU A 389 -3.76 -14.54 -22.86
C GLU A 389 -5.29 -14.49 -22.99
N THR A 390 -5.95 -15.64 -23.10
CA THR A 390 -7.41 -15.77 -23.05
C THR A 390 -7.87 -15.68 -21.60
N LEU A 391 -7.28 -16.51 -20.74
CA LEU A 391 -7.63 -16.57 -19.32
C LEU A 391 -7.33 -15.24 -18.59
N ILE A 392 -6.21 -14.57 -18.90
CA ILE A 392 -5.85 -13.26 -18.32
C ILE A 392 -6.92 -12.21 -18.61
N ARG A 393 -7.41 -12.14 -19.86
CA ARG A 393 -8.49 -11.23 -20.25
C ARG A 393 -9.75 -11.53 -19.43
N ASP A 394 -10.09 -12.82 -19.28
CA ASP A 394 -11.32 -13.23 -18.60
C ASP A 394 -11.22 -13.05 -17.07
N MET A 395 -10.04 -13.24 -16.47
CA MET A 395 -9.73 -12.88 -15.07
C MET A 395 -9.83 -11.37 -14.81
N LEU A 396 -9.39 -10.54 -15.76
CA LEU A 396 -9.43 -9.09 -15.64
C LEU A 396 -10.87 -8.57 -15.74
N LEU A 397 -11.63 -9.06 -16.72
CA LEU A 397 -13.02 -8.66 -16.97
C LEU A 397 -14.00 -9.22 -15.91
N SER A 398 -13.67 -10.33 -15.25
CA SER A 398 -14.44 -10.81 -14.10
C SER A 398 -14.17 -9.94 -12.87
N GLY A 399 -15.10 -9.03 -12.57
CA GLY A 399 -15.07 -8.12 -11.41
C GLY A 399 -15.12 -8.79 -10.03
N SER A 400 -14.83 -10.09 -9.93
CA SER A 400 -14.72 -10.85 -8.70
C SER A 400 -13.29 -10.78 -8.14
N SER A 401 -13.17 -10.56 -6.83
CA SER A 401 -12.00 -11.02 -6.08
C SER A 401 -12.08 -12.53 -5.97
N PHE A 402 -11.14 -13.26 -6.58
CA PHE A 402 -11.17 -14.73 -6.58
C PHE A 402 -10.70 -15.28 -5.23
N ASN A 403 -11.66 -15.50 -4.33
CA ASN A 403 -11.42 -16.36 -3.18
C ASN A 403 -11.18 -17.79 -3.67
N TRP A 404 -9.92 -18.19 -3.79
CA TRP A 404 -9.54 -19.59 -3.93
C TRP A 404 -10.17 -20.37 -2.77
N PRO A 405 -10.82 -21.52 -3.02
CA PRO A 405 -11.37 -22.33 -1.94
C PRO A 405 -10.22 -22.71 -1.00
N TYR A 406 -10.32 -22.29 0.26
CA TYR A 406 -9.29 -22.54 1.26
C TYR A 406 -9.15 -24.06 1.44
N MET A 407 -8.02 -24.61 0.98
CA MET A 407 -7.53 -25.88 1.51
C MET A 407 -7.21 -25.62 2.98
N SER A 408 -8.04 -26.18 3.86
CA SER A 408 -7.84 -26.16 5.30
C SER A 408 -6.44 -26.69 5.63
N ILE A 409 -5.68 -25.92 6.39
CA ILE A 409 -4.43 -26.40 6.97
C ILE A 409 -4.82 -27.43 8.06
N GLN A 410 -4.48 -28.69 7.81
CA GLN A 410 -4.38 -29.75 8.81
C GLN A 410 -2.90 -30.00 9.09
#